data_AF-A0A9K3LRG4-F1
#
_entry.id   AF-A0A9K3LRG4-F1
#
_cell.length_a   1.000
_cell.length_b   1.000
_cell.length_c   1.000
_cell.angle_alpha   90.00
_cell.angle_beta   90.00
_cell.angle_gamma   90.00
#
_symmetry.space_group_name_H-M   'P 1'
#
loop_
_entity.id
_entity.type
_entity.pdbx_description
1 polymer ?
#
loop_
_entity_poly.entity_id
_entity_poly.type
_entity_poly.pdbx_seq_one_letter_code
_entity_poly.pdbx_strand_id
1 'polypeptide(L)'
;MFGAFSISGAARAPTAPSAQWYYHTQNDPMGMPDGWYRYDSAINTTVEQTFQQAIVTGNGLQQKYLLPFASSGYQYEIDFQRMVQRNSRSGKERPICRTTNGQFPPAVPFTPAAPTLTLGAASTIAAPVSTMLGSSSRSRRNRNDTRVSTHYSCNLSYNAPENLHSVEVDESKVFQLMAPPQTKRRSKRHMSEEEKRSTELQEDDCAICLDALWDGTNTKQIVAIKTCSHLFHYDCIKEALIKGCGGRCPLCSKAIDEHDCGTAKTSRGKCPSATMKVTNMHGISCGGYEDVDLLQISYNIPSGTQKKYHPAPYLPFSGDSRTAYIPNNMEGRDLLSRIQYAFMHGLCFMVGTSLTTGNQNTVTWASIHHKTSCYGGTYGYPDPTYFQRANSELNALGVPDPAGCRAWLFSKCPGYI
;
A
#
# COMPACT_ATOMS: atom_id res chain seq x y z
N MET A 1 -24.78 57.28 9.03
CA MET A 1 -25.12 56.16 8.12
C MET A 1 -23.83 55.54 7.64
N PHE A 2 -23.38 54.43 8.23
CA PHE A 2 -22.31 53.62 7.65
C PHE A 2 -22.86 52.20 7.54
N GLY A 3 -23.05 51.78 6.29
CA GLY A 3 -23.76 50.56 5.92
C GLY A 3 -22.91 49.32 6.15
N ALA A 4 -23.56 48.30 6.71
CA ALA A 4 -23.06 46.94 6.79
C ALA A 4 -23.11 46.30 5.39
N PHE A 5 -21.97 45.80 4.92
CA PHE A 5 -21.92 44.91 3.76
C PHE A 5 -22.22 43.48 4.21
N SER A 6 -23.43 43.00 3.90
CA SER A 6 -23.77 41.58 3.87
C SER A 6 -23.09 40.94 2.65
N ILE A 7 -22.24 39.95 2.89
CA ILE A 7 -21.72 39.07 1.83
C ILE A 7 -22.53 37.78 1.89
N SER A 8 -23.48 37.68 0.96
CA SER A 8 -24.21 36.45 0.63
C SER A 8 -23.29 35.37 0.06
N GLY A 9 -23.57 34.13 0.42
CA GLY A 9 -23.42 32.98 -0.48
C GLY A 9 -22.02 32.36 -0.57
N ALA A 10 -21.65 31.55 0.42
CA ALA A 10 -20.64 30.53 0.19
C ALA A 10 -21.19 29.51 -0.84
N ALA A 11 -20.66 29.54 -2.06
CA ALA A 11 -20.90 28.51 -3.06
C ALA A 11 -20.46 27.15 -2.49
N ARG A 12 -21.38 26.16 -2.51
CA ARG A 12 -21.08 24.76 -2.18
C ARG A 12 -19.89 24.30 -3.02
N ALA A 13 -18.86 23.79 -2.36
CA ALA A 13 -17.80 23.05 -3.02
C ALA A 13 -18.41 21.86 -3.81
N PRO A 14 -17.92 21.57 -5.02
CA PRO A 14 -18.40 20.45 -5.81
C PRO A 14 -18.15 19.13 -5.03
N THR A 15 -19.21 18.36 -4.89
CA THR A 15 -19.22 17.01 -4.32
C THR A 15 -18.19 16.12 -5.02
N ALA A 16 -17.46 15.31 -4.25
CA ALA A 16 -16.51 14.32 -4.74
C ALA A 16 -17.06 13.53 -5.95
N PRO A 17 -16.24 13.21 -6.95
CA PRO A 17 -16.76 12.68 -8.20
C PRO A 17 -17.38 11.29 -7.98
N SER A 18 -18.59 11.12 -8.53
CA SER A 18 -19.50 10.00 -8.31
C SER A 18 -19.12 8.70 -9.03
N ALA A 19 -17.89 8.57 -9.53
CA ALA A 19 -17.50 7.46 -10.41
C ALA A 19 -16.23 6.72 -9.99
N GLN A 20 -16.28 5.41 -10.15
CA GLN A 20 -15.18 4.48 -9.91
C GLN A 20 -14.70 3.89 -11.24
N TRP A 21 -13.40 3.95 -11.45
CA TRP A 21 -12.68 3.39 -12.58
C TRP A 21 -12.04 2.05 -12.22
N TYR A 22 -11.92 1.21 -13.24
CA TYR A 22 -11.32 -0.13 -13.18
C TYR A 22 -10.39 -0.35 -14.38
N TYR A 23 -9.37 -1.18 -14.22
CA TYR A 23 -8.56 -1.74 -15.30
C TYR A 23 -8.65 -3.27 -15.28
N HIS A 24 -8.63 -3.89 -16.46
CA HIS A 24 -8.66 -5.35 -16.57
C HIS A 24 -7.23 -5.89 -16.65
N THR A 25 -6.94 -6.99 -15.97
CA THR A 25 -5.69 -7.74 -16.18
C THR A 25 -5.99 -9.06 -16.84
N GLN A 26 -5.11 -9.48 -17.75
CA GLN A 26 -5.20 -10.75 -18.45
C GLN A 26 -3.77 -11.25 -18.68
N ASN A 27 -3.47 -12.47 -18.24
CA ASN A 27 -2.14 -13.08 -18.32
C ASN A 27 -1.04 -12.16 -17.74
N ASP A 28 -1.26 -11.66 -16.53
CA ASP A 28 -0.32 -10.75 -15.89
C ASP A 28 1.04 -11.44 -15.62
N PRO A 29 2.18 -10.87 -16.04
CA PRO A 29 3.49 -11.49 -15.88
C PRO A 29 3.93 -11.69 -14.42
N MET A 30 3.28 -11.02 -13.47
CA MET A 30 3.55 -11.11 -12.03
C MET A 30 2.56 -12.03 -11.32
N GLY A 31 1.70 -12.73 -12.07
CA GLY A 31 0.76 -13.72 -11.54
C GLY A 31 -0.50 -13.13 -10.92
N MET A 32 -0.87 -11.88 -11.27
CA MET A 32 -2.18 -11.37 -10.88
C MET A 32 -3.29 -12.18 -11.58
N PRO A 33 -4.35 -12.61 -10.85
CA PRO A 33 -5.51 -13.26 -11.45
C PRO A 33 -6.16 -12.40 -12.54
N ASP A 34 -6.65 -13.04 -13.59
CA ASP A 34 -7.40 -12.35 -14.63
C ASP A 34 -8.68 -11.72 -14.04
N GLY A 35 -8.95 -10.47 -14.38
CA GLY A 35 -10.15 -9.77 -13.93
C GLY A 35 -10.01 -8.26 -13.81
N TRP A 36 -11.08 -7.64 -13.29
CA TRP A 36 -11.18 -6.20 -13.09
C TRP A 36 -10.64 -5.74 -11.73
N TYR A 37 -9.77 -4.76 -11.76
CA TYR A 37 -9.14 -4.16 -10.59
C TYR A 37 -9.51 -2.70 -10.50
N ARG A 38 -9.83 -2.22 -9.29
CA ARG A 38 -10.09 -0.81 -9.05
C ARG A 38 -8.78 -0.02 -9.16
N TYR A 39 -8.85 1.17 -9.74
CA TYR A 39 -7.80 2.15 -9.51
C TYR A 39 -7.76 2.53 -8.03
N ASP A 40 -6.56 2.81 -7.51
CA ASP A 40 -6.41 3.44 -6.21
C ASP A 40 -7.09 4.81 -6.19
N SER A 41 -7.38 5.33 -5.00
CA SER A 41 -8.17 6.56 -4.84
C SER A 41 -7.57 7.79 -5.55
N ALA A 42 -6.24 7.91 -5.53
CA ALA A 42 -5.56 9.04 -6.15
C ALA A 42 -5.67 8.95 -7.68
N ILE A 43 -5.33 7.80 -8.26
CA ILE A 43 -5.43 7.58 -9.71
C ILE A 43 -6.89 7.61 -10.16
N ASN A 44 -7.83 7.05 -9.40
CA ASN A 44 -9.26 7.13 -9.71
C ASN A 44 -9.74 8.58 -9.80
N THR A 45 -9.35 9.41 -8.82
CA THR A 45 -9.69 10.84 -8.81
C THR A 45 -9.09 11.55 -10.03
N THR A 46 -7.83 11.27 -10.35
CA THR A 46 -7.19 11.86 -11.53
C THR A 46 -7.86 11.43 -12.83
N VAL A 47 -8.03 10.12 -13.07
CA VAL A 47 -8.67 9.58 -14.28
C VAL A 47 -10.06 10.17 -14.46
N GLU A 48 -10.83 10.28 -13.37
CA GLU A 48 -12.17 10.84 -13.40
C GLU A 48 -12.17 12.34 -13.71
N GLN A 49 -11.29 13.14 -13.08
CA GLN A 49 -11.15 14.55 -13.41
C GLN A 49 -10.74 14.76 -14.87
N THR A 50 -9.78 13.97 -15.36
CA THR A 50 -9.33 14.03 -16.75
C THR A 50 -10.45 13.63 -17.71
N PHE A 51 -11.24 12.61 -17.38
CA PHE A 51 -12.40 12.22 -18.17
C PHE A 51 -13.46 13.32 -18.22
N GLN A 52 -13.79 13.94 -17.08
CA GLN A 52 -14.73 15.08 -17.02
C GLN A 52 -14.22 16.27 -17.85
N GLN A 53 -12.92 16.53 -17.86
CA GLN A 53 -12.34 17.55 -18.72
C GLN A 53 -12.38 17.17 -20.20
N ALA A 54 -12.15 15.90 -20.51
CA ALA A 54 -12.15 15.37 -21.87
C ALA A 54 -13.53 15.39 -22.51
N ILE A 55 -14.61 15.16 -21.76
CA ILE A 55 -15.99 15.25 -22.27
C ILE A 55 -16.46 16.69 -22.52
N VAL A 56 -15.91 17.67 -21.78
CA VAL A 56 -16.23 19.09 -21.96
C VAL A 56 -15.49 19.67 -23.17
N THR A 57 -14.33 19.10 -23.51
CA THR A 57 -13.51 19.54 -24.64
C THR A 57 -13.95 18.78 -25.90
N GLY A 58 -14.36 19.47 -26.96
CA GLY A 58 -14.97 18.84 -28.15
C GLY A 58 -14.16 17.70 -28.81
N ASN A 59 -12.83 17.66 -28.64
CA ASN A 59 -11.94 16.58 -29.11
C ASN A 59 -11.19 15.85 -27.97
N GLY A 60 -11.53 16.10 -26.70
CA GLY A 60 -10.76 15.60 -25.56
C GLY A 60 -10.73 14.08 -25.48
N LEU A 61 -11.83 13.38 -25.81
CA LEU A 61 -11.86 11.91 -25.78
C LEU A 61 -10.91 11.25 -26.79
N GLN A 62 -10.53 11.96 -27.87
CA GLN A 62 -9.58 11.46 -28.90
C GLN A 62 -8.11 11.69 -28.51
N GLN A 63 -7.87 12.39 -27.40
CA GLN A 63 -6.53 12.65 -26.89
C GLN A 63 -6.09 11.53 -25.95
N LYS A 64 -4.77 11.38 -25.87
CA LYS A 64 -4.13 10.46 -24.95
C LYS A 64 -3.62 11.22 -23.74
N TYR A 65 -3.90 10.69 -22.56
CA TYR A 65 -3.61 11.34 -21.29
C TYR A 65 -2.60 10.54 -20.48
N LEU A 66 -1.48 11.16 -20.11
CA LEU A 66 -0.50 10.54 -19.22
C LEU A 66 -1.00 10.61 -17.77
N LEU A 67 -1.07 9.45 -17.13
CA LEU A 67 -1.35 9.37 -15.70
C LEU A 67 -0.12 9.78 -14.88
N PRO A 68 -0.33 10.39 -13.70
CA PRO A 68 0.73 10.62 -12.73
C PRO A 68 1.44 9.31 -12.38
N PHE A 69 2.69 9.43 -11.92
CA PHE A 69 3.49 8.29 -11.53
C PHE A 69 2.76 7.45 -10.48
N ALA A 70 2.36 6.22 -10.85
CA ALA A 70 1.75 5.30 -9.91
C ALA A 70 2.80 4.87 -8.88
N SER A 71 2.38 4.57 -7.66
CA SER A 71 3.24 4.02 -6.59
C SER A 71 3.99 2.74 -7.00
N SER A 72 3.52 2.07 -8.06
CA SER A 72 4.14 0.90 -8.68
C SER A 72 5.31 1.21 -9.61
N GLY A 73 5.68 2.48 -9.83
CA GLY A 73 6.81 2.84 -10.69
C GLY A 73 6.52 2.86 -12.19
N TYR A 74 5.31 2.49 -12.59
CA TYR A 74 4.90 2.40 -13.99
C TYR A 74 4.16 3.66 -14.45
N GLN A 75 4.53 4.12 -15.65
CA GLN A 75 3.87 5.24 -16.32
C GLN A 75 2.88 4.71 -17.35
N TYR A 76 1.68 5.28 -17.33
CA TYR A 76 0.56 4.82 -18.14
C TYR A 76 -0.09 5.96 -18.91
N GLU A 77 -0.56 5.63 -20.11
CA GLU A 77 -1.32 6.49 -20.99
C GLU A 77 -2.77 5.99 -21.05
N ILE A 78 -3.75 6.88 -20.96
CA ILE A 78 -5.18 6.57 -21.06
C ILE A 78 -5.72 7.12 -22.36
N ASP A 79 -6.44 6.27 -23.09
CA ASP A 79 -7.20 6.61 -24.28
C ASP A 79 -8.69 6.39 -23.96
N PHE A 80 -9.43 7.49 -23.75
CA PHE A 80 -10.84 7.44 -23.38
C PHE A 80 -11.76 7.09 -24.55
N GLN A 81 -11.32 7.28 -25.79
CA GLN A 81 -12.07 6.85 -26.97
C GLN A 81 -12.04 5.32 -27.12
N ARG A 82 -10.87 4.72 -26.93
CA ARG A 82 -10.67 3.26 -27.02
C ARG A 82 -10.98 2.55 -25.70
N MET A 83 -11.15 3.30 -24.60
CA MET A 83 -11.30 2.77 -23.24
C MET A 83 -10.17 1.80 -22.89
N VAL A 84 -8.92 2.23 -23.11
CA VAL A 84 -7.73 1.45 -22.79
C VAL A 84 -6.69 2.25 -21.99
N GLN A 85 -5.94 1.52 -21.18
CA GLN A 85 -4.71 1.97 -20.54
C GLN A 85 -3.52 1.30 -21.21
N ARG A 86 -2.53 2.09 -21.63
CA ARG A 86 -1.28 1.62 -22.22
C ARG A 86 -0.12 1.87 -21.29
N ASN A 87 0.74 0.88 -21.06
CA ASN A 87 2.03 1.11 -20.41
C ASN A 87 2.97 1.83 -21.39
N SER A 88 3.49 3.01 -21.02
CA SER A 88 4.30 3.83 -21.92
C SER A 88 5.67 3.22 -22.25
N ARG A 89 6.18 2.32 -21.41
CA ARG A 89 7.47 1.64 -21.61
C ARG A 89 7.35 0.34 -22.40
N SER A 90 6.43 -0.54 -22.03
CA SER A 90 6.28 -1.85 -22.68
C SER A 90 5.31 -1.85 -23.85
N GLY A 91 4.54 -0.78 -24.02
CA GLY A 91 3.54 -0.64 -25.08
C GLY A 91 2.28 -1.52 -24.89
N LYS A 92 2.24 -2.39 -23.87
CA LYS A 92 1.11 -3.27 -23.57
C LYS A 92 -0.13 -2.45 -23.19
N GLU A 93 -1.27 -2.82 -23.77
CA GLU A 93 -2.57 -2.20 -23.51
C GLU A 93 -3.47 -3.13 -22.70
N ARG A 94 -4.35 -2.53 -21.90
CA ARG A 94 -5.40 -3.23 -21.18
C ARG A 94 -6.71 -2.44 -21.16
N PRO A 95 -7.88 -3.09 -21.18
CA PRO A 95 -9.17 -2.42 -21.06
C PRO A 95 -9.35 -1.66 -19.75
N ILE A 96 -10.08 -0.55 -19.79
CA ILE A 96 -10.53 0.21 -18.62
C ILE A 96 -12.04 0.39 -18.63
N CYS A 97 -12.65 0.59 -17.46
CA CYS A 97 -14.09 0.75 -17.31
C CYS A 97 -14.41 1.82 -16.27
N ARG A 98 -15.44 2.62 -16.52
CA ARG A 98 -15.99 3.64 -15.61
C ARG A 98 -17.38 3.21 -15.14
N THR A 99 -17.66 3.37 -13.86
CA THR A 99 -18.96 3.04 -13.24
C THR A 99 -19.41 4.20 -12.35
N THR A 100 -20.69 4.61 -12.41
CA THR A 100 -21.22 5.75 -11.64
C THR A 100 -22.15 5.36 -10.49
N ASN A 101 -22.59 4.10 -10.46
CA ASN A 101 -23.63 3.63 -9.54
C ASN A 101 -23.13 2.51 -8.61
N GLY A 102 -21.81 2.38 -8.44
CA GLY A 102 -21.19 1.31 -7.64
C GLY A 102 -21.34 -0.11 -8.22
N GLN A 103 -21.90 -0.25 -9.42
CA GLN A 103 -21.96 -1.52 -10.13
C GLN A 103 -20.56 -1.94 -10.56
N PHE A 104 -20.18 -3.19 -10.27
CA PHE A 104 -18.90 -3.74 -10.71
C PHE A 104 -18.92 -4.02 -12.21
N PRO A 105 -17.79 -3.86 -12.94
CA PRO A 105 -17.75 -4.14 -14.38
C PRO A 105 -18.12 -5.60 -14.71
N PRO A 106 -18.72 -5.87 -15.88
CA PRO A 106 -19.03 -7.23 -16.31
C PRO A 106 -17.74 -8.07 -16.42
N ALA A 107 -17.81 -9.37 -16.11
CA ALA A 107 -16.64 -10.26 -16.02
C ALA A 107 -15.77 -10.32 -17.29
N VAL A 108 -16.34 -10.03 -18.46
CA VAL A 108 -15.62 -9.97 -19.74
C VAL A 108 -15.56 -8.51 -20.21
N PRO A 109 -14.37 -7.99 -20.57
CA PRO A 109 -14.26 -6.64 -21.10
C PRO A 109 -14.98 -6.50 -22.44
N PHE A 110 -15.81 -5.47 -22.57
CA PHE A 110 -16.40 -5.09 -23.85
C PHE A 110 -15.29 -4.70 -24.82
N THR A 111 -15.13 -5.48 -25.88
CA THR A 111 -14.32 -5.10 -27.04
C THR A 111 -15.20 -4.26 -27.95
N PRO A 112 -14.87 -3.00 -28.26
CA PRO A 112 -15.57 -2.27 -29.31
C PRO A 112 -15.30 -2.99 -30.64
N ALA A 113 -16.32 -3.68 -31.15
CA ALA A 113 -16.31 -4.19 -32.52
C ALA A 113 -16.23 -3.02 -33.50
N ALA A 114 -15.44 -3.17 -34.55
CA ALA A 114 -15.40 -2.26 -35.69
C ALA A 114 -16.83 -2.02 -36.24
N PRO A 115 -17.13 -0.82 -36.76
CA PRO A 115 -18.49 -0.45 -37.13
C PRO A 115 -18.92 -1.31 -38.31
N THR A 116 -19.83 -2.26 -38.06
CA THR A 116 -20.58 -2.92 -39.13
C THR A 116 -21.93 -2.24 -39.20
N LEU A 117 -22.14 -1.47 -40.26
CA LEU A 117 -23.43 -0.92 -40.62
C LEU A 117 -24.39 -2.07 -40.92
N THR A 118 -25.44 -2.23 -40.12
CA THR A 118 -26.65 -2.93 -40.56
C THR A 118 -27.88 -2.26 -39.97
N LEU A 119 -28.75 -1.82 -40.89
CA LEU A 119 -30.08 -1.26 -40.70
C LEU A 119 -31.09 -2.31 -40.18
N GLY A 120 -32.07 -1.82 -39.40
CA GLY A 120 -33.41 -2.42 -39.25
C GLY A 120 -33.53 -3.46 -38.13
N ALA A 121 -34.60 -3.56 -37.35
CA ALA A 121 -35.88 -2.85 -37.33
C ALA A 121 -36.50 -3.03 -35.94
N ALA A 122 -37.49 -2.19 -35.64
CA ALA A 122 -38.23 -2.10 -34.38
C ALA A 122 -39.02 -3.37 -34.01
N SER A 123 -39.25 -3.58 -32.70
CA SER A 123 -40.61 -3.69 -32.13
C SER A 123 -40.62 -3.81 -30.60
N THR A 124 -41.54 -3.05 -30.03
CA THR A 124 -42.13 -3.03 -28.67
C THR A 124 -42.59 -4.44 -28.18
N ILE A 125 -42.77 -4.78 -26.89
CA ILE A 125 -43.82 -4.35 -25.93
C ILE A 125 -43.55 -5.02 -24.54
N ALA A 126 -43.77 -4.26 -23.46
CA ALA A 126 -44.27 -4.54 -22.09
C ALA A 126 -43.74 -5.66 -21.14
N ALA A 127 -43.66 -5.25 -19.86
CA ALA A 127 -43.73 -6.05 -18.62
C ALA A 127 -45.24 -6.32 -18.24
N PRO A 128 -45.67 -6.87 -17.06
CA PRO A 128 -44.93 -7.20 -15.82
C PRO A 128 -45.47 -8.41 -14.95
N VAL A 129 -44.86 -8.57 -13.76
CA VAL A 129 -45.35 -9.14 -12.46
C VAL A 129 -45.61 -10.66 -12.28
N SER A 130 -44.91 -11.26 -11.28
CA SER A 130 -45.47 -11.97 -10.10
C SER A 130 -44.33 -12.62 -9.29
N THR A 131 -43.98 -12.12 -8.09
CA THR A 131 -44.43 -12.57 -6.75
C THR A 131 -44.20 -14.06 -6.46
N MET A 132 -43.32 -14.39 -5.51
CA MET A 132 -43.62 -15.34 -4.43
C MET A 132 -42.62 -15.18 -3.27
N LEU A 133 -43.20 -15.06 -2.08
CA LEU A 133 -42.60 -15.16 -0.75
C LEU A 133 -42.23 -16.61 -0.45
N GLY A 134 -41.15 -16.83 0.29
CA GLY A 134 -40.74 -18.15 0.78
C GLY A 134 -39.87 -18.04 2.02
N SER A 135 -40.51 -17.86 3.17
CA SER A 135 -39.93 -17.89 4.50
C SER A 135 -39.40 -19.30 4.83
N SER A 136 -38.23 -19.40 5.47
CA SER A 136 -37.90 -20.55 6.31
C SER A 136 -36.94 -20.16 7.42
N SER A 137 -37.36 -20.49 8.64
CA SER A 137 -36.73 -20.18 9.92
C SER A 137 -36.35 -21.48 10.65
N ARG A 138 -35.48 -21.33 11.67
CA ARG A 138 -34.92 -22.30 12.64
C ARG A 138 -33.53 -22.82 12.25
N SER A 139 -32.55 -22.95 13.16
CA SER A 139 -32.64 -23.22 14.59
C SER A 139 -31.46 -22.65 15.37
N ARG A 140 -31.77 -22.07 16.55
CA ARG A 140 -30.83 -21.78 17.64
C ARG A 140 -30.15 -23.08 18.12
N ARG A 141 -28.85 -23.01 18.43
CA ARG A 141 -28.22 -23.82 19.46
C ARG A 141 -27.33 -22.93 20.33
N ASN A 142 -27.76 -22.83 21.57
CA ASN A 142 -27.12 -22.14 22.67
C ASN A 142 -26.04 -23.06 23.26
N ARG A 143 -24.80 -22.59 23.43
CA ARG A 143 -23.82 -23.27 24.27
C ARG A 143 -22.86 -22.26 24.92
N ASN A 144 -23.16 -21.97 26.17
CA ASN A 144 -22.34 -21.49 27.28
C ASN A 144 -20.94 -20.95 26.93
N ASP A 145 -20.85 -19.62 26.93
CA ASP A 145 -19.60 -18.89 26.93
C ASP A 145 -19.09 -18.75 28.37
N THR A 146 -18.17 -19.65 28.76
CA THR A 146 -17.31 -19.44 29.93
C THR A 146 -16.42 -18.25 29.64
N ARG A 147 -16.75 -17.08 30.21
CA ARG A 147 -15.90 -15.87 30.22
C ARG A 147 -14.53 -16.19 30.81
N VAL A 148 -13.59 -16.60 29.96
CA VAL A 148 -12.18 -16.45 30.22
C VAL A 148 -11.89 -14.96 30.08
N SER A 149 -11.56 -14.30 31.18
CA SER A 149 -11.04 -12.93 31.16
C SER A 149 -9.67 -12.94 30.47
N THR A 150 -9.67 -12.94 29.14
CA THR A 150 -8.48 -12.75 28.31
C THR A 150 -8.02 -11.32 28.48
N HIS A 151 -6.99 -11.12 29.30
CA HIS A 151 -6.40 -9.81 29.50
C HIS A 151 -5.54 -9.43 28.29
N TYR A 152 -6.11 -8.70 27.33
CA TYR A 152 -5.38 -8.00 26.25
C TYR A 152 -4.59 -6.78 26.76
N SER A 153 -4.53 -6.60 28.08
CA SER A 153 -4.27 -5.34 28.77
C SER A 153 -2.80 -5.11 29.12
N CYS A 154 -1.90 -5.31 28.15
CA CYS A 154 -0.56 -4.75 28.28
C CYS A 154 -0.58 -3.31 27.75
N ASN A 155 -0.21 -2.36 28.61
CA ASN A 155 0.17 -1.03 28.13
C ASN A 155 1.54 -1.20 27.48
N LEU A 156 1.59 -1.06 26.16
CA LEU A 156 2.83 -1.15 25.41
C LEU A 156 3.48 0.23 25.37
N SER A 157 4.78 0.27 25.64
CA SER A 157 5.60 1.46 25.54
C SER A 157 6.73 1.20 24.56
N TYR A 158 6.70 1.93 23.45
CA TYR A 158 7.76 1.90 22.45
C TYR A 158 8.70 3.09 22.67
N ASN A 159 9.99 2.80 22.81
CA ASN A 159 11.04 3.81 22.89
C ASN A 159 11.80 3.86 21.57
N ALA A 160 11.71 4.99 20.88
CA ALA A 160 12.44 5.20 19.63
C ALA A 160 13.96 5.16 19.88
N PRO A 161 14.73 4.34 19.14
CA PRO A 161 16.17 4.26 19.32
C PRO A 161 16.86 5.54 18.83
N GLU A 162 18.08 5.82 19.28
CA GLU A 162 18.87 6.94 18.72
C GLU A 162 19.28 6.67 17.26
N ASN A 163 19.56 5.41 16.94
CA ASN A 163 19.91 4.95 15.60
C ASN A 163 18.89 3.90 15.15
N LEU A 164 18.22 4.15 14.02
CA LEU A 164 17.17 3.26 13.51
C LEU A 164 17.74 1.94 12.95
N HIS A 165 18.96 1.97 12.42
CA HIS A 165 19.66 0.83 11.86
C HIS A 165 21.08 0.79 12.45
N SER A 166 21.26 0.10 13.57
CA SER A 166 22.54 -0.56 13.85
C SER A 166 22.45 -1.98 13.27
N VAL A 167 22.23 -2.08 11.96
CA VAL A 167 22.31 -3.39 11.32
C VAL A 167 23.81 -3.65 11.16
N GLU A 168 24.37 -4.41 12.09
CA GLU A 168 25.64 -5.11 11.85
C GLU A 168 25.34 -6.17 10.77
N VAL A 169 25.33 -5.73 9.52
CA VAL A 169 25.26 -6.64 8.39
C VAL A 169 26.57 -7.42 8.42
N ASP A 170 26.51 -8.72 8.70
CA ASP A 170 27.67 -9.59 8.49
C ASP A 170 27.95 -9.63 6.99
N GLU A 171 28.81 -8.71 6.54
CA GLU A 171 29.11 -8.46 5.13
C GLU A 171 29.57 -9.74 4.43
N SER A 172 30.24 -10.64 5.16
CA SER A 172 30.72 -11.92 4.66
C SER A 172 29.58 -12.88 4.31
N LYS A 173 28.42 -12.78 4.96
CA LYS A 173 27.23 -13.61 4.69
C LYS A 173 26.29 -12.99 3.66
N VAL A 174 26.46 -11.71 3.37
CA VAL A 174 25.53 -10.93 2.55
C VAL A 174 26.07 -10.65 1.16
N PHE A 175 27.34 -10.25 1.08
CA PHE A 175 27.96 -9.83 -0.16
C PHE A 175 28.88 -10.92 -0.71
N GLN A 176 28.85 -11.08 -2.03
CA GLN A 176 29.84 -11.82 -2.79
C GLN A 176 30.59 -10.83 -3.68
N LEU A 177 31.90 -10.71 -3.49
CA LEU A 177 32.74 -9.84 -4.33
C LEU A 177 32.79 -10.37 -5.76
N MET A 178 32.57 -9.49 -6.74
CA MET A 178 32.54 -9.82 -8.16
C MET A 178 33.81 -9.38 -8.86
N ALA A 179 34.36 -10.26 -9.69
CA ALA A 179 35.48 -9.92 -10.57
C ALA A 179 34.96 -9.36 -11.91
N PRO A 180 35.74 -8.50 -12.59
CA PRO A 180 35.41 -8.05 -13.93
C PRO A 180 35.18 -9.22 -14.89
N PRO A 181 34.17 -9.15 -15.77
CA PRO A 181 33.93 -10.20 -16.76
C PRO A 181 35.15 -10.35 -17.68
N GLN A 182 35.70 -11.56 -17.74
CA GLN A 182 36.81 -11.93 -18.62
C GLN A 182 36.30 -11.99 -20.06
N THR A 183 36.49 -10.91 -20.82
CA THR A 183 36.02 -10.86 -22.22
C THR A 183 36.87 -11.77 -23.11
N LYS A 184 36.40 -12.99 -23.39
CA LYS A 184 36.77 -13.66 -24.64
C LYS A 184 36.10 -12.89 -25.77
N ARG A 185 36.86 -12.10 -26.52
CA ARG A 185 36.43 -11.36 -27.72
C ARG A 185 35.80 -12.34 -28.74
N ARG A 186 34.52 -12.68 -28.62
CA ARG A 186 33.72 -13.17 -29.76
C ARG A 186 33.33 -11.95 -30.56
N SER A 187 33.81 -11.89 -31.81
CA SER A 187 33.47 -10.84 -32.76
C SER A 187 31.95 -10.70 -32.91
N LYS A 188 31.36 -9.65 -32.30
CA LYS A 188 29.99 -9.17 -32.57
C LYS A 188 29.94 -8.46 -33.94
N ARG A 189 30.27 -9.16 -35.03
CA ARG A 189 30.24 -8.59 -36.39
C ARG A 189 28.86 -8.66 -37.07
N HIS A 190 27.85 -9.27 -36.45
CA HIS A 190 26.49 -9.33 -37.01
C HIS A 190 25.41 -9.21 -35.92
N MET A 191 25.17 -8.00 -35.41
CA MET A 191 23.93 -7.68 -34.67
C MET A 191 23.50 -6.26 -35.01
N SER A 192 22.19 -6.03 -35.10
CA SER A 192 21.61 -4.75 -35.46
C SER A 192 21.86 -3.67 -34.39
N GLU A 193 21.90 -2.40 -34.79
CA GLU A 193 22.15 -1.26 -33.87
C GLU A 193 21.06 -1.13 -32.79
N GLU A 194 19.85 -1.60 -33.05
CA GLU A 194 18.71 -1.52 -32.13
C GLU A 194 18.76 -2.60 -31.05
N GLU A 195 19.27 -3.80 -31.36
CA GLU A 195 19.51 -4.88 -30.39
C GLU A 195 20.75 -4.64 -29.53
N LYS A 196 21.77 -3.95 -30.06
CA LYS A 196 22.92 -3.47 -29.27
C LYS A 196 22.48 -2.49 -28.19
N ARG A 197 21.63 -1.52 -28.55
CA ARG A 197 21.19 -0.44 -27.64
C ARG A 197 20.29 -0.94 -26.51
N SER A 198 19.58 -2.05 -26.71
CA SER A 198 18.64 -2.61 -25.73
C SER A 198 19.25 -3.66 -24.80
N THR A 199 20.39 -4.26 -25.16
CA THR A 199 21.12 -5.23 -24.31
C THR A 199 22.25 -4.60 -23.50
N GLU A 200 22.81 -3.46 -23.92
CA GLU A 200 23.87 -2.74 -23.19
C GLU A 200 23.38 -1.93 -21.97
N LEU A 201 22.07 -1.72 -21.80
CA LEU A 201 21.53 -0.79 -20.80
C LEU A 201 20.99 -1.41 -19.50
N GLN A 202 21.04 -2.73 -19.28
CA GLN A 202 20.32 -3.34 -18.13
C GLN A 202 21.05 -4.36 -17.26
N GLU A 203 22.28 -4.79 -17.59
CA GLU A 203 23.05 -5.70 -16.71
C GLU A 203 24.40 -5.15 -16.26
N ASP A 204 24.85 -4.02 -16.83
CA ASP A 204 26.18 -3.47 -16.60
C ASP A 204 26.20 -2.17 -15.77
N ASP A 205 25.04 -1.66 -15.32
CA ASP A 205 24.93 -0.42 -14.54
C ASP A 205 24.46 -0.66 -13.09
N CYS A 206 25.01 0.11 -12.16
CA CYS A 206 24.63 0.05 -10.76
C CYS A 206 23.28 0.75 -10.57
N ALA A 207 22.24 0.00 -10.20
CA ALA A 207 20.88 0.54 -10.07
C ALA A 207 20.68 1.58 -8.95
N ILE A 208 21.72 1.88 -8.16
CA ILE A 208 21.67 2.88 -7.08
C ILE A 208 22.24 4.22 -7.53
N CYS A 209 23.46 4.23 -8.09
CA CYS A 209 24.11 5.48 -8.54
C CYS A 209 23.99 5.71 -10.05
N LEU A 210 23.49 4.71 -10.81
CA LEU A 210 23.34 4.71 -12.26
C LEU A 210 24.66 4.81 -13.04
N ASP A 211 25.80 4.59 -12.38
CA ASP A 211 27.10 4.46 -13.05
C ASP A 211 27.34 3.00 -13.47
N ALA A 212 28.15 2.80 -14.51
CA ALA A 212 28.63 1.48 -14.90
C ALA A 212 29.24 0.71 -13.71
N LEU A 213 28.83 -0.55 -13.55
CA LEU A 213 29.40 -1.51 -12.61
C LEU A 213 30.85 -1.79 -12.99
N TRP A 214 31.15 -1.95 -14.29
CA TRP A 214 32.50 -2.18 -14.81
C TRP A 214 32.89 -1.10 -15.81
N ASP A 215 33.56 -0.06 -15.33
CA ASP A 215 34.06 1.06 -16.13
C ASP A 215 35.49 0.85 -16.67
N GLY A 216 36.11 -0.29 -16.37
CA GLY A 216 37.49 -0.62 -16.75
C GLY A 216 38.57 0.07 -15.90
N THR A 217 38.20 0.97 -14.98
CA THR A 217 39.14 1.64 -14.06
C THR A 217 39.40 0.81 -12.80
N ASN A 218 38.48 -0.11 -12.49
CA ASN A 218 38.53 -1.01 -11.33
C ASN A 218 38.65 -0.26 -9.99
N THR A 219 38.14 0.98 -9.93
CA THR A 219 38.24 1.87 -8.77
C THR A 219 37.17 1.60 -7.71
N LYS A 220 36.02 1.04 -8.11
CA LYS A 220 34.89 0.72 -7.22
C LYS A 220 34.76 -0.79 -7.05
N GLN A 221 34.56 -1.24 -5.81
CA GLN A 221 34.26 -2.66 -5.54
C GLN A 221 32.84 -2.99 -5.98
N ILE A 222 32.67 -4.12 -6.66
CA ILE A 222 31.35 -4.61 -7.10
C ILE A 222 30.99 -5.85 -6.31
N VAL A 223 29.76 -5.89 -5.81
CA VAL A 223 29.25 -7.01 -5.03
C VAL A 223 27.91 -7.49 -5.58
N ALA A 224 27.69 -8.79 -5.51
CA ALA A 224 26.40 -9.42 -5.67
C ALA A 224 25.79 -9.71 -4.30
N ILE A 225 24.47 -9.50 -4.15
CA ILE A 225 23.73 -9.96 -2.97
C ILE A 225 23.54 -11.48 -3.06
N LYS A 226 24.00 -12.25 -2.08
CA LYS A 226 23.99 -13.73 -2.16
C LYS A 226 22.60 -14.35 -2.35
N THR A 227 21.55 -13.75 -1.78
CA THR A 227 20.18 -14.30 -1.84
C THR A 227 19.46 -14.07 -3.18
N CYS A 228 19.92 -13.12 -4.00
CA CYS A 228 19.23 -12.74 -5.23
C CYS A 228 20.13 -12.42 -6.42
N SER A 229 21.44 -12.46 -6.24
CA SER A 229 22.49 -12.27 -7.25
C SER A 229 22.50 -10.91 -7.96
N HIS A 230 21.70 -9.94 -7.52
CA HIS A 230 21.73 -8.57 -8.05
C HIS A 230 23.03 -7.84 -7.70
N LEU A 231 23.51 -7.05 -8.65
CA LEU A 231 24.83 -6.41 -8.65
C LEU A 231 24.76 -4.93 -8.30
N PHE A 232 25.71 -4.46 -7.50
CA PHE A 232 25.84 -3.06 -7.09
C PHE A 232 27.30 -2.70 -6.81
N HIS A 233 27.65 -1.42 -6.84
CA HIS A 233 28.86 -0.96 -6.14
C HIS A 233 28.69 -1.17 -4.64
N TYR A 234 29.74 -1.63 -3.96
CA TYR A 234 29.74 -1.96 -2.54
C TYR A 234 29.27 -0.79 -1.67
N ASP A 235 29.82 0.40 -1.87
CA ASP A 235 29.46 1.58 -1.08
C ASP A 235 27.99 1.98 -1.29
N CYS A 236 27.51 1.89 -2.54
CA CYS A 236 26.13 2.18 -2.88
C CYS A 236 25.15 1.25 -2.17
N ILE A 237 25.38 -0.07 -2.25
CA ILE A 237 24.48 -1.03 -1.61
C ILE A 237 24.60 -0.96 -0.08
N LYS A 238 25.81 -0.82 0.47
CA LYS A 238 26.04 -0.69 1.90
C LYS A 238 25.27 0.50 2.48
N GLU A 239 25.36 1.67 1.85
CA GLU A 239 24.58 2.84 2.27
C GLU A 239 23.08 2.61 2.11
N ALA A 240 22.63 2.00 1.02
CA ALA A 240 21.22 1.72 0.79
C ALA A 240 20.63 0.79 1.86
N LEU A 241 21.36 -0.27 2.26
CA LEU A 241 20.93 -1.20 3.31
C LEU A 241 20.84 -0.51 4.68
N ILE A 242 21.81 0.35 5.00
CA ILE A 242 21.89 1.05 6.30
C ILE A 242 20.84 2.17 6.40
N LYS A 243 20.65 2.96 5.33
CA LYS A 243 19.85 4.18 5.36
C LYS A 243 18.41 3.99 4.86
N GLY A 244 18.16 3.02 3.99
CA GLY A 244 16.96 2.95 3.17
C GLY A 244 16.12 1.69 3.34
N CYS A 245 16.61 0.56 2.81
CA CYS A 245 15.76 -0.60 2.48
C CYS A 245 15.66 -1.67 3.58
N GLY A 246 16.21 -1.44 4.78
CA GLY A 246 15.98 -2.28 5.95
C GLY A 246 16.34 -3.75 5.74
N GLY A 247 17.51 -4.03 5.15
CA GLY A 247 17.97 -5.39 4.87
C GLY A 247 17.32 -6.07 3.66
N ARG A 248 16.70 -5.31 2.74
CA ARG A 248 16.17 -5.84 1.47
C ARG A 248 16.95 -5.36 0.26
N CYS A 249 17.01 -6.18 -0.78
CA CYS A 249 17.59 -5.81 -2.06
C CYS A 249 16.81 -4.65 -2.71
N PRO A 250 17.45 -3.54 -3.10
CA PRO A 250 16.79 -2.41 -3.78
C PRO A 250 16.14 -2.76 -5.12
N LEU A 251 16.63 -3.80 -5.80
CA LEU A 251 16.15 -4.21 -7.13
C LEU A 251 14.95 -5.16 -7.10
N CYS A 252 14.92 -6.11 -6.15
CA CYS A 252 13.87 -7.14 -6.11
C CYS A 252 13.15 -7.27 -4.77
N SER A 253 13.51 -6.44 -3.78
CA SER A 253 12.94 -6.43 -2.43
C SER A 253 13.09 -7.75 -1.63
N LYS A 254 13.83 -8.74 -2.12
CA LYS A 254 14.19 -9.94 -1.35
C LYS A 254 15.01 -9.56 -0.11
N ALA A 255 14.71 -10.20 1.02
CA ALA A 255 15.48 -10.05 2.25
C ALA A 255 16.90 -10.62 2.09
N ILE A 256 17.84 -10.05 2.82
CA ILE A 256 19.27 -10.31 2.68
C ILE A 256 19.80 -11.22 3.80
N ASP A 257 19.15 -11.24 4.95
CA ASP A 257 19.40 -12.16 6.06
C ASP A 257 18.18 -13.03 6.38
N GLU A 258 18.25 -14.32 6.06
CA GLU A 258 17.33 -15.33 6.60
C GLU A 258 17.84 -15.91 7.94
N HIS A 259 18.56 -15.13 8.75
CA HIS A 259 19.11 -15.67 10.00
C HIS A 259 18.00 -15.86 11.04
N ASP A 260 17.96 -17.09 11.55
CA ASP A 260 17.04 -17.72 12.50
C ASP A 260 17.00 -17.12 13.92
N CYS A 261 17.17 -15.79 14.06
CA CYS A 261 16.74 -15.08 15.24
C CYS A 261 15.58 -14.17 14.82
N GLY A 262 14.38 -14.40 15.38
CA GLY A 262 13.09 -13.78 14.99
C GLY A 262 12.98 -12.26 15.15
N THR A 263 14.05 -11.52 14.89
CA THR A 263 14.19 -10.07 14.95
C THR A 263 14.66 -9.43 13.63
N ALA A 264 15.10 -10.22 12.63
CA ALA A 264 15.62 -9.70 11.35
C ALA A 264 14.56 -9.47 10.25
N LYS A 265 13.35 -10.03 10.37
CA LYS A 265 12.32 -9.93 9.31
C LYS A 265 11.60 -8.58 9.23
N THR A 266 11.68 -7.76 10.27
CA THR A 266 10.82 -6.59 10.43
C THR A 266 11.58 -5.31 10.19
N SER A 267 11.12 -4.49 9.25
CA SER A 267 11.65 -3.13 9.12
C SER A 267 11.44 -2.39 10.45
N ARG A 268 12.45 -1.66 10.92
CA ARG A 268 12.26 -0.73 12.04
C ARG A 268 11.65 0.55 11.47
N GLY A 269 10.47 0.91 11.95
CA GLY A 269 9.79 2.10 11.50
C GLY A 269 10.24 3.37 12.23
N LYS A 270 9.92 4.52 11.63
CA LYS A 270 10.35 5.85 12.08
C LYS A 270 9.37 6.48 13.08
N CYS A 271 8.60 5.68 13.81
CA CYS A 271 7.73 6.18 14.86
C CYS A 271 8.58 6.84 15.96
N PRO A 272 8.17 8.00 16.49
CA PRO A 272 8.68 8.51 17.75
C PRO A 272 8.33 7.58 18.93
N SER A 273 8.92 7.83 20.10
CA SER A 273 8.51 7.12 21.32
C SER A 273 7.01 7.33 21.58
N ALA A 274 6.31 6.28 21.95
CA ALA A 274 4.86 6.28 22.04
C ALA A 274 4.36 5.24 23.05
N THR A 275 3.12 5.38 23.48
CA THR A 275 2.40 4.33 24.22
C THR A 275 1.15 3.87 23.49
N MET A 276 0.80 2.60 23.68
CA MET A 276 -0.40 1.96 23.13
C MET A 276 -1.12 1.23 24.25
N LYS A 277 -2.43 1.46 24.35
CA LYS A 277 -3.33 0.78 25.30
C LYS A 277 -4.50 0.17 24.55
N VAL A 278 -4.82 -1.07 24.89
CA VAL A 278 -6.02 -1.75 24.38
C VAL A 278 -7.05 -1.85 25.48
N THR A 279 -8.28 -1.47 25.19
CA THR A 279 -9.42 -1.54 26.12
C THR A 279 -10.56 -2.30 25.44
N ASN A 280 -11.11 -3.30 26.12
CA ASN A 280 -12.32 -3.97 25.65
C ASN A 280 -13.55 -3.11 26.00
N MET A 281 -14.33 -2.73 24.99
CA MET A 281 -15.55 -1.96 25.13
C MET A 281 -16.76 -2.90 25.11
N HIS A 282 -17.11 -3.39 26.30
CA HIS A 282 -18.21 -4.33 26.48
C HIS A 282 -19.55 -3.72 26.07
N GLY A 283 -20.34 -4.49 25.30
CA GLY A 283 -21.66 -4.08 24.85
C GLY A 283 -21.67 -2.96 23.79
N ILE A 284 -20.49 -2.59 23.27
CA ILE A 284 -20.35 -1.72 22.11
C ILE A 284 -19.84 -2.56 20.95
N SER A 285 -20.53 -2.52 19.82
CA SER A 285 -20.15 -3.18 18.58
C SER A 285 -19.82 -2.17 17.48
N CYS A 286 -19.44 -2.66 16.30
CA CYS A 286 -19.27 -1.86 15.09
C CYS A 286 -20.06 -2.46 13.91
N GLY A 287 -20.26 -1.68 12.85
CA GLY A 287 -21.05 -2.12 11.70
C GLY A 287 -20.51 -3.41 11.06
N GLY A 288 -21.38 -4.40 10.86
CA GLY A 288 -21.03 -5.73 10.35
C GLY A 288 -20.49 -6.71 11.41
N TYR A 289 -20.44 -6.29 12.68
CA TYR A 289 -19.96 -7.08 13.82
C TYR A 289 -20.84 -6.84 15.05
N GLU A 290 -22.15 -6.92 14.89
CA GLU A 290 -23.15 -6.53 15.91
C GLU A 290 -23.15 -7.44 17.15
N ASP A 291 -22.73 -8.70 16.99
CA ASP A 291 -22.79 -9.74 18.03
C ASP A 291 -21.49 -9.87 18.86
N VAL A 292 -20.51 -8.99 18.64
CA VAL A 292 -19.21 -9.04 19.34
C VAL A 292 -18.86 -7.69 19.97
N ASP A 293 -18.17 -7.74 21.10
CA ASP A 293 -17.60 -6.55 21.75
C ASP A 293 -16.59 -5.85 20.83
N LEU A 294 -16.23 -4.60 21.12
CA LEU A 294 -15.27 -3.82 20.34
C LEU A 294 -13.99 -3.55 21.13
N LEU A 295 -12.83 -3.78 20.53
CA LEU A 295 -11.54 -3.38 21.11
C LEU A 295 -11.20 -1.96 20.67
N GLN A 296 -11.00 -1.08 21.64
CA GLN A 296 -10.44 0.25 21.42
C GLN A 296 -8.93 0.22 21.62
N ILE A 297 -8.20 0.70 20.61
CA ILE A 297 -6.76 0.91 20.65
C ILE A 297 -6.51 2.40 20.79
N SER A 298 -5.87 2.82 21.88
CA SER A 298 -5.51 4.21 22.13
C SER A 298 -3.99 4.37 22.06
N TYR A 299 -3.55 5.27 21.19
CA TYR A 299 -2.16 5.65 21.00
C TYR A 299 -1.93 7.04 21.56
N ASN A 300 -0.82 7.21 22.28
CA ASN A 300 -0.33 8.52 22.71
C ASN A 300 1.12 8.70 22.27
N ILE A 301 1.35 9.69 21.41
CA ILE A 301 2.67 10.06 20.91
C ILE A 301 2.95 11.47 21.41
N PRO A 302 3.73 11.66 22.49
CA PRO A 302 4.03 12.99 23.00
C PRO A 302 4.85 13.80 21.99
N SER A 303 4.74 15.14 22.06
CA SER A 303 5.64 16.04 21.34
C SER A 303 7.09 15.78 21.77
N GLY A 304 8.03 16.02 20.87
CA GLY A 304 9.43 15.78 21.15
C GLY A 304 10.36 16.34 20.10
N THR A 305 11.60 15.84 20.11
CA THR A 305 12.64 16.24 19.17
C THR A 305 12.88 15.14 18.15
N GLN A 306 13.00 15.52 16.88
CA GLN A 306 13.26 14.59 15.79
C GLN A 306 14.67 13.97 15.90
N LYS A 307 14.75 12.65 15.72
CA LYS A 307 16.01 11.89 15.72
C LYS A 307 16.74 12.08 14.38
N LYS A 308 18.01 11.62 14.33
CA LYS A 308 18.88 11.74 13.14
C LYS A 308 18.26 11.19 11.84
N TYR A 309 17.38 10.20 11.95
CA TYR A 309 16.75 9.52 10.82
C TYR A 309 15.35 10.06 10.44
N HIS A 310 14.85 11.06 11.15
CA HIS A 310 13.60 11.75 10.83
C HIS A 310 13.81 12.82 9.74
N PRO A 311 12.74 13.32 9.08
CA PRO A 311 12.86 14.25 7.95
C PRO A 311 13.55 15.57 8.25
N ALA A 312 13.39 16.12 9.46
CA ALA A 312 14.08 17.32 9.90
C ALA A 312 14.80 17.06 11.25
N PRO A 313 16.00 16.43 11.20
CA PRO A 313 16.74 16.04 12.39
C PRO A 313 16.91 17.19 13.40
N TYR A 314 16.74 16.87 14.68
CA TYR A 314 16.90 17.76 15.83
C TYR A 314 15.90 18.92 15.94
N LEU A 315 14.98 19.06 14.97
CA LEU A 315 13.86 19.99 15.11
C LEU A 315 12.75 19.40 15.98
N PRO A 316 11.94 20.23 16.67
CA PRO A 316 10.77 19.75 17.38
C PRO A 316 9.73 19.17 16.40
N PHE A 317 8.91 18.26 16.91
CA PHE A 317 7.68 17.81 16.26
C PHE A 317 6.51 17.87 17.24
N SER A 318 5.32 18.11 16.73
CA SER A 318 4.08 18.09 17.50
C SER A 318 3.57 16.66 17.65
N GLY A 319 3.32 16.25 18.89
CA GLY A 319 2.72 14.97 19.24
C GLY A 319 1.24 14.88 18.85
N ASP A 320 0.67 13.70 19.05
CA ASP A 320 -0.72 13.40 18.71
C ASP A 320 -1.28 12.25 19.56
N SER A 321 -2.60 12.18 19.66
CA SER A 321 -3.34 11.09 20.30
C SER A 321 -4.36 10.54 19.31
N ARG A 322 -4.34 9.21 19.13
CA ARG A 322 -5.20 8.56 18.12
C ARG A 322 -5.91 7.35 18.70
N THR A 323 -7.14 7.16 18.23
CA THR A 323 -7.96 6.02 18.61
C THR A 323 -8.34 5.22 17.38
N ALA A 324 -8.28 3.91 17.50
CA ALA A 324 -8.71 2.96 16.49
C ALA A 324 -9.56 1.84 17.10
N TYR A 325 -10.30 1.13 16.25
CA TYR A 325 -11.29 0.14 16.66
C TYR A 325 -11.17 -1.17 15.87
N ILE A 326 -11.26 -2.30 16.57
CA ILE A 326 -11.24 -3.65 15.98
C ILE A 326 -12.29 -4.52 16.69
N PRO A 327 -13.17 -5.24 15.97
CA PRO A 327 -14.12 -6.14 16.62
C PRO A 327 -13.40 -7.22 17.45
N ASN A 328 -13.92 -7.54 18.62
CA ASN A 328 -13.34 -8.52 19.54
C ASN A 328 -13.75 -9.95 19.18
N ASN A 329 -13.46 -10.35 17.94
CA ASN A 329 -13.58 -11.72 17.48
C ASN A 329 -12.18 -12.31 17.20
N MET A 330 -12.11 -13.55 16.71
CA MET A 330 -10.83 -14.22 16.46
C MET A 330 -9.97 -13.46 15.44
N GLU A 331 -10.54 -13.04 14.32
CA GLU A 331 -9.85 -12.29 13.27
C GLU A 331 -9.34 -10.92 13.76
N GLY A 332 -10.15 -10.24 14.57
CA GLY A 332 -9.80 -9.00 15.24
C GLY A 332 -8.62 -9.13 16.18
N ARG A 333 -8.60 -10.20 16.98
CA ARG A 333 -7.48 -10.49 17.90
C ARG A 333 -6.21 -10.88 17.16
N ASP A 334 -6.34 -11.63 16.06
CA ASP A 334 -5.22 -11.93 15.18
C ASP A 334 -4.60 -10.65 14.62
N LEU A 335 -5.41 -9.76 14.04
CA LEU A 335 -4.93 -8.47 13.53
C LEU A 335 -4.33 -7.60 14.63
N LEU A 336 -4.97 -7.53 15.81
CA LEU A 336 -4.48 -6.75 16.94
C LEU A 336 -3.07 -7.19 17.35
N SER A 337 -2.80 -8.49 17.44
CA SER A 337 -1.48 -8.99 17.82
C SER A 337 -0.39 -8.54 16.84
N ARG A 338 -0.72 -8.48 15.54
CA ARG A 338 0.20 -7.99 14.51
C ARG A 338 0.40 -6.48 14.57
N ILE A 339 -0.65 -5.72 14.89
CA ILE A 339 -0.56 -4.26 15.09
C ILE A 339 0.28 -3.94 16.33
N GLN A 340 0.11 -4.68 17.43
CA GLN A 340 0.93 -4.53 18.64
C GLN A 340 2.41 -4.81 18.36
N TYR A 341 2.69 -5.86 17.60
CA TYR A 341 4.04 -6.14 17.12
C TYR A 341 4.57 -4.98 16.26
N ALA A 342 3.82 -4.54 15.26
CA ALA A 342 4.20 -3.43 14.39
C ALA A 342 4.47 -2.12 15.17
N PHE A 343 3.63 -1.83 16.17
CA PHE A 343 3.81 -0.69 17.07
C PHE A 343 5.14 -0.78 17.84
N MET A 344 5.45 -1.94 18.42
CA MET A 344 6.70 -2.18 19.14
C MET A 344 7.94 -2.14 18.24
N HIS A 345 7.75 -2.26 16.92
CA HIS A 345 8.79 -2.08 15.90
C HIS A 345 8.77 -0.68 15.26
N GLY A 346 7.97 0.25 15.79
CA GLY A 346 7.92 1.64 15.35
C GLY A 346 7.24 1.86 14.00
N LEU A 347 6.38 0.95 13.55
CA LEU A 347 5.82 0.94 12.19
C LEU A 347 4.47 1.65 12.04
N CYS A 348 3.79 2.01 13.14
CA CYS A 348 2.43 2.55 13.07
C CYS A 348 2.38 4.05 12.73
N PHE A 349 3.41 4.81 13.10
CA PHE A 349 3.45 6.26 12.94
C PHE A 349 4.80 6.73 12.39
N MET A 350 4.82 7.97 11.93
CA MET A 350 6.04 8.68 11.54
C MET A 350 5.89 10.17 11.79
N VAL A 351 7.00 10.91 11.79
CA VAL A 351 6.99 12.37 11.67
C VAL A 351 6.96 12.74 10.20
N GLY A 352 6.05 13.63 9.82
CA GLY A 352 5.91 14.07 8.44
C GLY A 352 5.03 15.31 8.31
N THR A 353 4.45 15.45 7.13
CA THR A 353 3.47 16.50 6.81
C THR A 353 2.07 15.93 6.90
N SER A 354 1.21 16.57 7.69
CA SER A 354 -0.21 16.23 7.74
C SER A 354 -0.85 16.50 6.39
N LEU A 355 -1.43 15.47 5.77
CA LEU A 355 -2.13 15.59 4.49
C LEU A 355 -3.46 16.36 4.62
N THR A 356 -4.05 16.38 5.81
CA THR A 356 -5.32 17.07 6.07
C THR A 356 -5.13 18.54 6.39
N THR A 357 -4.04 18.92 7.06
CA THR A 357 -3.82 20.31 7.51
C THR A 357 -2.64 21.01 6.85
N GLY A 358 -1.77 20.28 6.14
CA GLY A 358 -0.54 20.81 5.56
C GLY A 358 0.58 21.07 6.58
N ASN A 359 0.33 20.88 7.88
CA ASN A 359 1.32 21.12 8.92
C ASN A 359 2.49 20.15 8.81
N GLN A 360 3.70 20.68 8.74
CA GLN A 360 4.95 19.92 8.78
C GLN A 360 5.33 19.57 10.23
N ASN A 361 6.29 18.65 10.39
CA ASN A 361 6.84 18.23 11.68
C ASN A 361 5.74 17.78 12.67
N THR A 362 4.80 16.98 12.19
CA THR A 362 3.72 16.43 13.01
C THR A 362 3.65 14.92 12.86
N VAL A 363 3.08 14.26 13.86
CA VAL A 363 2.83 12.82 13.84
C VAL A 363 1.74 12.51 12.80
N THR A 364 2.01 11.53 11.94
CA THR A 364 1.05 10.98 10.97
C THR A 364 0.98 9.47 11.09
N TRP A 365 -0.11 8.89 10.57
CA TRP A 365 -0.15 7.45 10.30
C TRP A 365 0.99 7.13 9.32
N ALA A 366 1.63 5.97 9.51
CA ALA A 366 2.56 5.43 8.54
C ALA A 366 1.78 4.58 7.51
N SER A 367 2.23 3.35 7.24
CA SER A 367 1.71 2.52 6.15
C SER A 367 0.59 1.55 6.53
N ILE A 368 0.18 1.50 7.81
CA ILE A 368 -0.84 0.56 8.30
C ILE A 368 -2.14 1.31 8.56
N HIS A 369 -3.18 1.00 7.79
CA HIS A 369 -4.48 1.63 7.94
C HIS A 369 -5.21 1.15 9.19
N HIS A 370 -5.75 2.12 9.94
CA HIS A 370 -6.55 1.88 11.14
C HIS A 370 -7.99 2.33 10.92
N LYS A 371 -8.92 1.63 11.57
CA LYS A 371 -10.32 2.04 11.60
C LYS A 371 -10.56 3.02 12.75
N THR A 372 -10.83 4.28 12.43
CA THR A 372 -10.98 5.36 13.41
C THR A 372 -12.44 5.71 13.70
N SER A 373 -13.40 5.00 13.08
CA SER A 373 -14.83 5.12 13.36
C SER A 373 -15.49 3.74 13.48
N CYS A 374 -16.37 3.58 14.47
CA CYS A 374 -17.14 2.35 14.65
C CYS A 374 -18.28 2.20 13.62
N TYR A 375 -18.72 3.31 13.03
CA TYR A 375 -19.85 3.35 12.08
C TYR A 375 -19.66 4.45 11.05
N GLY A 376 -19.69 4.10 9.77
CA GLY A 376 -19.64 5.02 8.64
C GLY A 376 -18.32 5.79 8.48
N GLY A 377 -18.23 6.52 7.36
CA GLY A 377 -17.05 7.31 6.99
C GLY A 377 -15.94 6.51 6.30
N THR A 378 -15.00 7.21 5.70
CA THR A 378 -13.90 6.64 4.88
C THR A 378 -13.03 5.63 5.64
N TYR A 379 -12.89 5.83 6.95
CA TYR A 379 -12.07 4.99 7.83
C TYR A 379 -12.90 4.24 8.87
N GLY A 380 -14.20 4.02 8.62
CA GLY A 380 -15.10 3.33 9.55
C GLY A 380 -15.60 1.97 9.08
N TYR A 381 -16.45 1.36 9.89
CA TYR A 381 -17.15 0.10 9.59
C TYR A 381 -18.58 0.37 9.08
N PRO A 382 -19.22 -0.55 8.32
CA PRO A 382 -18.69 -1.86 7.88
C PRO A 382 -17.65 -1.72 6.77
N ASP A 383 -16.64 -2.60 6.79
CA ASP A 383 -15.67 -2.76 5.71
C ASP A 383 -15.20 -4.22 5.68
N PRO A 384 -15.81 -5.06 4.83
CA PRO A 384 -15.52 -6.48 4.77
C PRO A 384 -14.10 -6.79 4.27
N THR A 385 -13.42 -5.81 3.66
CA THR A 385 -12.05 -5.99 3.11
C THR A 385 -10.96 -5.54 4.07
N TYR A 386 -11.32 -4.90 5.20
CA TYR A 386 -10.37 -4.25 6.08
C TYR A 386 -9.27 -5.19 6.57
N PHE A 387 -9.65 -6.36 7.10
CA PHE A 387 -8.71 -7.33 7.64
C PHE A 387 -7.71 -7.81 6.59
N GLN A 388 -8.18 -8.13 5.39
CA GLN A 388 -7.28 -8.56 4.30
C GLN A 388 -6.28 -7.46 3.93
N ARG A 389 -6.75 -6.21 3.78
CA ARG A 389 -5.91 -5.06 3.40
C ARG A 389 -4.88 -4.75 4.49
N ALA A 390 -5.32 -4.61 5.75
CA ALA A 390 -4.44 -4.35 6.87
C ALA A 390 -3.39 -5.46 7.05
N ASN A 391 -3.80 -6.73 6.90
CA ASN A 391 -2.85 -7.85 6.97
C ASN A 391 -1.84 -7.83 5.82
N SER A 392 -2.24 -7.40 4.62
CA SER A 392 -1.35 -7.27 3.46
C SER A 392 -0.34 -6.14 3.64
N GLU A 393 -0.76 -5.01 4.22
CA GLU A 393 0.12 -3.89 4.58
C GLU A 393 1.17 -4.33 5.62
N LEU A 394 0.73 -5.06 6.66
CA LEU A 394 1.62 -5.63 7.67
C LEU A 394 2.61 -6.64 7.06
N ASN A 395 2.17 -7.49 6.13
CA ASN A 395 3.04 -8.41 5.40
C ASN A 395 4.11 -7.66 4.59
N ALA A 396 3.72 -6.58 3.89
CA ALA A 396 4.65 -5.77 3.10
C ALA A 396 5.73 -5.11 3.98
N LEU A 397 5.43 -4.86 5.25
CA LEU A 397 6.38 -4.36 6.25
C LEU A 397 7.21 -5.47 6.93
N GLY A 398 6.98 -6.74 6.57
CA GLY A 398 7.67 -7.88 7.17
C GLY A 398 7.18 -8.25 8.57
N VAL A 399 6.00 -7.79 8.98
CA VAL A 399 5.38 -8.20 10.25
C VAL A 399 4.98 -9.68 10.14
N PRO A 400 5.38 -10.54 11.09
CA PRO A 400 5.03 -11.96 11.09
C PRO A 400 3.53 -12.23 11.04
N ASP A 401 3.16 -13.49 10.82
CA ASP A 401 1.79 -13.94 11.01
C ASP A 401 1.31 -13.74 12.47
N PRO A 402 0.01 -13.87 12.75
CA PRO A 402 -0.53 -13.67 14.11
C PRO A 402 0.11 -14.56 15.18
N ALA A 403 0.44 -15.81 14.86
CA ALA A 403 1.03 -16.74 15.84
C ALA A 403 2.46 -16.31 16.19
N GLY A 404 3.26 -15.95 15.19
CA GLY A 404 4.61 -15.40 15.38
C GLY A 404 4.59 -14.09 16.20
N CYS A 405 3.64 -13.20 15.92
CA CYS A 405 3.48 -11.95 16.68
C CYS A 405 3.11 -12.20 18.14
N ARG A 406 2.16 -13.11 18.40
CA ARG A 406 1.79 -13.51 19.77
C ARG A 406 2.97 -14.11 20.53
N ALA A 407 3.67 -15.07 19.93
CA ALA A 407 4.86 -15.68 20.54
C ALA A 407 5.91 -14.63 20.94
N TRP A 408 6.14 -13.65 20.07
CA TRP A 408 7.03 -12.53 20.37
C TRP A 408 6.50 -11.66 21.52
N LEU A 409 5.22 -11.28 21.50
CA LEU A 409 4.61 -10.44 22.55
C LEU A 409 4.66 -11.12 23.92
N PHE A 410 4.38 -12.43 23.99
CA PHE A 410 4.53 -13.22 25.22
C PHE A 410 5.95 -13.16 25.77
N SER A 411 6.97 -13.20 24.90
CA SER A 411 8.38 -13.13 25.32
C SER A 411 8.80 -11.75 25.85
N LYS A 412 8.08 -10.68 25.51
CA LYS A 412 8.43 -9.28 25.83
C LYS A 412 7.54 -8.64 26.88
N CYS A 413 6.32 -9.13 27.04
CA CYS A 413 5.33 -8.60 27.96
C CYS A 413 4.79 -9.73 28.85
N PRO A 414 5.41 -9.97 30.03
CA PRO A 414 4.88 -10.92 31.00
C PRO A 414 3.53 -10.41 31.50
N GLY A 415 2.43 -10.97 30.97
CA GLY A 415 1.05 -10.52 31.19
C GLY A 415 0.21 -10.38 29.91
N TYR A 416 0.81 -10.51 28.73
CA TYR A 416 0.07 -10.79 27.50
C TYR A 416 -0.50 -12.21 27.60
N ILE A 417 -1.82 -12.43 27.36
CA ILE A 417 -2.51 -13.74 27.39
C ILE A 417 -3.26 -13.94 26.07
#